data_AF-A0AAV4EQR6-F1
#
_entry.id   AF-A0AAV4EQR6-F1
#
_cell.length_a   1.000
_cell.length_b   1.000
_cell.length_c   1.000
_cell.angle_alpha   90.00
_cell.angle_beta   90.00
_cell.angle_gamma   90.00
#
_symmetry.space_group_name_H-M   'P 1'
#
loop_
_entity.id
_entity.type
_entity.pdbx_description
1 polymer ?
#
loop_
_entity_poly.entity_id
_entity_poly.type
_entity_poly.pdbx_seq_one_letter_code
_entity_poly.pdbx_strand_id
1 'polypeptide(L)'
;MSNASSNVTTERPRSSSDYYNDYRTALTILLTCDFIGFFLVLAINGWLLGSILTSVTLRSKLRNQIICGVAVLHLLEDLLITPFDISYWLAYLNRWNTLKGCAIGDYLTTMIVICTVIPDLLLVILASVFLAQVLDFDPASKLRPRYLRIGHIGILAFPWVFAGVITPLTLVGISHKGFPCLYVNWRRYYIVEAVFTVFPLCLASVIIGSALFGLVLGAGGFSRCVPPPRVSLPHRHQSACQGLETVETGRTSFRY
;
A
#
# COMPACT_ATOMS: atom_id res chain seq x y z
N MET A 1 35.28 -23.04 60.38
CA MET A 1 35.59 -23.40 58.98
C MET A 1 34.28 -23.80 58.31
N SER A 2 33.68 -22.89 57.55
CA SER A 2 32.42 -23.15 56.82
C SER A 2 32.73 -23.89 55.52
N ASN A 3 32.15 -25.08 55.36
CA ASN A 3 32.14 -25.80 54.08
C ASN A 3 31.14 -25.12 53.16
N ALA A 4 31.64 -24.39 52.16
CA ALA A 4 30.85 -23.94 51.02
C ALA A 4 30.63 -25.15 50.10
N SER A 5 29.46 -25.78 50.21
CA SER A 5 28.96 -26.76 49.25
C SER A 5 28.59 -26.03 47.96
N SER A 6 29.48 -26.09 46.96
CA SER A 6 29.21 -25.63 45.61
C SER A 6 28.12 -26.50 44.97
N ASN A 7 26.88 -25.99 44.92
CA ASN A 7 25.80 -26.54 44.11
C ASN A 7 26.14 -26.27 42.63
N VAL A 8 26.90 -27.17 42.01
CA VAL A 8 27.05 -27.22 40.56
C VAL A 8 25.76 -27.86 40.02
N THR A 9 24.77 -27.02 39.73
CA THR A 9 23.60 -27.40 38.92
C THR A 9 24.11 -27.86 37.57
N THR A 10 24.19 -29.19 37.41
CA THR A 10 24.53 -29.82 36.15
C THR A 10 23.33 -29.65 35.22
N GLU A 11 23.36 -28.62 34.37
CA GLU A 11 22.38 -28.45 33.31
C GLU A 11 22.44 -29.68 32.40
N ARG A 12 21.39 -30.52 32.44
CA ARG A 12 21.25 -31.64 31.50
C ARG A 12 21.21 -31.05 30.09
N PRO A 13 22.03 -31.55 29.15
CA PRO A 13 21.90 -31.15 27.76
C PRO A 13 20.48 -31.49 27.29
N ARG A 14 19.75 -30.47 26.81
CA ARG A 14 18.39 -30.63 26.27
C ARG A 14 18.40 -31.71 25.20
N SER A 15 17.44 -32.62 25.26
CA SER A 15 17.36 -33.67 24.25
C SER A 15 16.90 -33.09 22.91
N SER A 16 17.29 -33.69 21.79
CA SER A 16 16.82 -33.29 20.46
C SER A 16 15.29 -33.34 20.32
N SER A 17 14.60 -34.11 21.18
CA SER A 17 13.14 -34.16 21.25
C SER A 17 12.54 -32.89 21.86
N ASP A 18 13.22 -32.25 22.81
CA ASP A 18 12.73 -31.03 23.47
C ASP A 18 12.78 -29.86 22.49
N TYR A 19 13.89 -29.73 21.74
CA TYR A 19 14.02 -28.73 20.68
C TYR A 19 12.96 -28.86 19.58
N TYR A 20 12.63 -30.09 19.18
CA TYR A 20 11.59 -30.33 18.18
C TYR A 20 10.20 -29.93 18.67
N ASN A 21 9.88 -30.23 19.93
CA ASN A 21 8.60 -29.87 20.55
C ASN A 21 8.48 -28.36 20.76
N ASP A 22 9.55 -27.68 21.18
CA ASP A 22 9.61 -26.23 21.31
C ASP A 22 9.39 -25.56 19.95
N TYR A 23 10.09 -26.02 18.90
CA TYR A 23 9.94 -25.50 17.54
C TYR A 23 8.50 -25.68 17.02
N ARG A 24 7.92 -26.86 17.21
CA ARG A 24 6.53 -27.14 16.80
C ARG A 24 5.53 -26.25 17.54
N THR A 25 5.74 -26.03 18.84
CA THR A 25 4.87 -25.18 19.67
C THR A 25 4.96 -23.73 19.19
N ALA A 26 6.16 -23.21 18.98
CA ALA A 26 6.37 -21.86 18.45
C ALA A 26 5.71 -21.67 17.08
N LEU A 27 5.89 -22.62 16.16
CA LEU A 27 5.28 -22.56 14.83
C LEU A 27 3.74 -22.62 14.90
N THR A 28 3.19 -23.41 15.81
CA THR A 28 1.73 -23.49 16.02
C THR A 28 1.17 -22.17 16.54
N ILE A 29 1.87 -21.50 17.45
CA ILE A 29 1.49 -20.18 17.96
C ILE A 29 1.52 -19.15 16.82
N LEU A 30 2.60 -19.12 16.03
CA LEU A 30 2.72 -18.22 14.87
C LEU A 30 1.57 -18.41 13.88
N LEU A 31 1.31 -19.65 13.46
CA LEU A 31 0.19 -19.95 12.54
C LEU A 31 -1.17 -19.54 13.10
N THR A 32 -1.37 -19.67 14.42
CA THR A 32 -2.61 -19.23 15.06
C THR A 32 -2.74 -17.71 15.04
N CYS A 33 -1.65 -16.99 15.32
CA CYS A 33 -1.61 -15.54 15.22
C CYS A 33 -1.87 -15.06 13.79
N ASP A 34 -1.26 -15.69 12.79
CA ASP A 34 -1.45 -15.35 11.38
C ASP A 34 -2.90 -15.59 10.94
N PHE A 35 -3.52 -16.69 11.40
CA PHE A 35 -4.92 -16.98 11.13
C PHE A 35 -5.85 -15.93 11.72
N ILE A 36 -5.62 -15.50 12.97
CA ILE A 36 -6.39 -14.42 13.60
C ILE A 36 -6.17 -13.09 12.85
N GLY A 37 -4.92 -12.78 12.52
CA GLY A 37 -4.53 -11.59 11.76
C GLY A 37 -5.26 -11.51 10.43
N PHE A 38 -5.29 -12.62 9.67
CA PHE A 38 -6.01 -12.74 8.41
C PHE A 38 -7.48 -12.30 8.52
N PHE A 39 -8.23 -12.79 9.51
CA PHE A 39 -9.64 -12.39 9.66
C PHE A 39 -9.80 -10.92 10.04
N LEU A 40 -8.90 -10.39 10.88
CA LEU A 40 -8.93 -8.98 11.26
C LEU A 40 -8.66 -8.06 10.07
N VAL A 41 -7.61 -8.36 9.29
CA VAL A 41 -7.24 -7.56 8.12
C VAL A 41 -8.32 -7.66 7.04
N LEU A 42 -8.91 -8.83 6.82
CA LEU A 42 -10.05 -9.03 5.92
C LEU A 42 -11.26 -8.18 6.35
N ALA A 43 -11.61 -8.20 7.64
CA ALA A 43 -12.74 -7.45 8.18
C ALA A 43 -12.53 -5.93 8.07
N ILE A 44 -11.36 -5.42 8.45
CA ILE A 44 -11.04 -3.99 8.45
C ILE A 44 -10.98 -3.46 7.01
N ASN A 45 -10.23 -4.11 6.12
CA ASN A 45 -10.10 -3.67 4.74
C ASN A 45 -11.40 -3.84 3.95
N GLY A 46 -12.15 -4.92 4.20
CA GLY A 46 -13.47 -5.13 3.61
C GLY A 46 -14.47 -4.04 4.04
N TRP A 47 -14.48 -3.67 5.32
CA TRP A 47 -15.32 -2.60 5.84
C TRP A 47 -14.93 -1.23 5.27
N LEU A 48 -13.64 -0.91 5.22
CA LEU A 48 -13.13 0.34 4.64
C LEU A 48 -13.51 0.45 3.15
N LEU A 49 -13.28 -0.62 2.39
CA LEU A 49 -13.61 -0.68 0.97
C LEU A 49 -15.12 -0.52 0.75
N GLY A 50 -15.94 -1.24 1.53
CA GLY A 50 -17.40 -1.10 1.49
C GLY A 50 -17.87 0.33 1.80
N SER A 51 -17.26 0.98 2.80
CA SER A 51 -17.58 2.36 3.19
C SER A 51 -17.27 3.38 2.10
N ILE A 52 -16.16 3.21 1.38
CA ILE A 52 -15.81 4.11 0.27
C ILE A 52 -16.67 3.84 -0.97
N LEU A 53 -16.92 2.56 -1.30
CA LEU A 53 -17.69 2.18 -2.49
C LEU A 53 -19.17 2.55 -2.41
N THR A 54 -19.75 2.57 -1.20
CA THR A 54 -21.15 2.97 -0.97
C THR A 54 -21.38 4.48 -1.07
N SER A 55 -20.33 5.30 -0.87
CA SER A 55 -20.44 6.75 -0.91
C SER A 55 -19.91 7.34 -2.22
N VAL A 56 -20.82 7.89 -3.02
CA VAL A 56 -20.55 8.62 -4.28
C VAL A 56 -19.53 9.75 -4.06
N THR A 57 -19.69 10.52 -2.97
CA THR A 57 -18.79 11.63 -2.65
C THR A 57 -17.39 11.18 -2.27
N LEU A 58 -17.25 10.03 -1.60
CA LEU A 58 -15.94 9.45 -1.29
C LEU A 58 -15.29 8.85 -2.53
N ARG A 59 -16.04 8.11 -3.35
CA ARG A 59 -15.53 7.43 -4.54
C ARG A 59 -15.01 8.38 -5.62
N SER A 60 -15.55 9.58 -5.73
CA SER A 60 -15.13 10.57 -6.74
C SER A 60 -13.72 11.14 -6.52
N LYS A 61 -13.15 11.03 -5.31
CA LYS A 61 -11.84 11.61 -4.98
C LYS A 61 -10.71 10.62 -5.27
N LEU A 62 -9.74 11.03 -6.10
CA LEU A 62 -8.54 10.23 -6.44
C LEU A 62 -7.81 9.69 -5.20
N ARG A 63 -7.66 10.51 -4.15
CA ARG A 63 -7.07 10.07 -2.87
C ARG A 63 -7.76 8.83 -2.29
N ASN A 64 -9.09 8.82 -2.30
CA ASN A 64 -9.85 7.71 -1.73
C ASN A 64 -9.78 6.47 -2.63
N GLN A 65 -9.66 6.65 -3.95
CA GLN A 65 -9.45 5.54 -4.89
C GLN A 65 -8.06 4.92 -4.72
N ILE A 66 -7.02 5.72 -4.42
CA ILE A 66 -5.70 5.22 -4.04
C ILE A 66 -5.79 4.40 -2.75
N ILE A 67 -6.49 4.91 -1.73
CA ILE A 67 -6.72 4.19 -0.46
C ILE A 67 -7.46 2.88 -0.71
N CYS A 68 -8.49 2.87 -1.58
CA CYS A 68 -9.15 1.63 -2.01
C CYS A 68 -8.17 0.67 -2.69
N GLY A 69 -7.24 1.17 -3.51
CA GLY A 69 -6.20 0.36 -4.13
C GLY A 69 -5.31 -0.35 -3.09
N VAL A 70 -4.90 0.36 -2.03
CA VAL A 70 -4.15 -0.22 -0.90
C VAL A 70 -4.99 -1.25 -0.15
N ALA A 71 -6.27 -0.97 0.13
CA ALA A 71 -7.16 -1.91 0.80
C ALA A 71 -7.38 -3.19 -0.04
N VAL A 72 -7.58 -3.05 -1.35
CA VAL A 72 -7.69 -4.18 -2.28
C VAL A 72 -6.41 -5.00 -2.31
N LEU A 73 -5.25 -4.34 -2.25
CA LEU A 73 -3.98 -5.04 -2.19
C LEU A 73 -3.85 -5.89 -0.93
N HIS A 74 -4.14 -5.35 0.26
CA HIS A 74 -4.08 -6.13 1.49
C HIS A 74 -5.07 -7.30 1.48
N LEU A 75 -6.28 -7.11 0.93
CA LEU A 75 -7.23 -8.20 0.75
C LEU A 75 -6.68 -9.28 -0.20
N LEU A 76 -6.00 -8.89 -1.28
CA LEU A 76 -5.38 -9.84 -2.22
C LEU A 76 -4.19 -10.57 -1.59
N GLU A 77 -3.33 -9.86 -0.86
CA GLU A 77 -2.24 -10.44 -0.07
C GLU A 77 -2.78 -11.50 0.89
N ASP A 78 -3.79 -11.14 1.70
CA ASP A 78 -4.41 -12.07 2.63
C ASP A 78 -5.06 -13.26 1.95
N LEU A 79 -5.72 -13.08 0.80
CA LEU A 79 -6.41 -14.17 0.10
C LEU A 79 -5.48 -15.05 -0.74
N LEU A 80 -4.35 -14.52 -1.23
CA LEU A 80 -3.47 -15.21 -2.19
C LEU A 80 -2.11 -15.61 -1.61
N ILE A 81 -1.65 -14.99 -0.52
CA ILE A 81 -0.37 -15.28 0.11
C ILE A 81 -0.60 -16.11 1.37
N THR A 82 -1.43 -15.64 2.30
CA THR A 82 -1.62 -16.28 3.61
C THR A 82 -2.05 -17.76 3.54
N PRO A 83 -3.00 -18.18 2.67
CA PRO A 83 -3.36 -19.59 2.55
C PRO A 83 -2.21 -20.46 2.01
N PHE A 84 -1.41 -19.90 1.11
CA PHE A 84 -0.25 -20.59 0.55
C PHE A 84 0.89 -20.69 1.57
N ASP A 85 1.10 -19.65 2.38
CA ASP A 85 2.08 -19.64 3.45
C ASP A 85 1.71 -20.64 4.56
N ILE A 86 0.46 -20.61 5.04
CA ILE A 86 -0.05 -21.62 5.98
C ILE A 86 0.08 -23.03 5.40
N SER A 87 -0.29 -23.23 4.13
CA SER A 87 -0.16 -24.52 3.46
C SER A 87 1.30 -24.97 3.36
N TYR A 88 2.22 -24.04 3.10
CA TYR A 88 3.66 -24.29 3.02
C TYR A 88 4.21 -24.73 4.37
N TRP A 89 3.88 -24.05 5.47
CA TRP A 89 4.31 -24.42 6.82
C TRP A 89 3.70 -25.73 7.30
N LEU A 90 2.42 -25.98 7.03
CA LEU A 90 1.77 -27.27 7.33
C LEU A 90 2.38 -28.41 6.51
N ALA A 91 2.70 -28.18 5.25
CA ALA A 91 3.39 -29.13 4.39
C ALA A 91 4.81 -29.45 4.89
N TYR A 92 5.54 -28.42 5.35
CA TYR A 92 6.86 -28.57 5.93
C TYR A 92 6.83 -29.43 7.20
N LEU A 93 5.86 -29.18 8.09
CA LEU A 93 5.62 -30.01 9.28
C LEU A 93 5.29 -31.47 8.94
N ASN A 94 4.59 -31.71 7.83
CA ASN A 94 4.15 -33.03 7.38
C ASN A 94 5.13 -33.73 6.40
N ARG A 95 6.37 -33.22 6.26
CA ARG A 95 7.44 -33.81 5.41
C ARG A 95 7.07 -33.96 3.93
N TRP A 96 6.57 -32.90 3.31
CA TRP A 96 6.24 -32.90 1.87
C TRP A 96 7.41 -33.16 0.92
N ASN A 97 7.04 -33.58 -0.30
CA ASN A 97 7.92 -33.79 -1.43
C ASN A 97 8.58 -32.46 -1.87
N THR A 98 9.90 -32.45 -1.99
CA THR A 98 10.74 -31.23 -2.11
C THR A 98 10.36 -30.33 -3.30
N LEU A 99 9.86 -30.91 -4.39
CA LEU A 99 9.56 -30.19 -5.63
C LEU A 99 8.35 -29.24 -5.51
N LYS A 100 7.27 -29.67 -4.85
CA LYS A 100 6.05 -28.85 -4.69
C LYS A 100 6.27 -27.71 -3.70
N GLY A 101 7.01 -27.96 -2.63
CA GLY A 101 7.38 -26.94 -1.65
C GLY A 101 8.19 -25.80 -2.29
N CYS A 102 9.09 -26.13 -3.21
CA CYS A 102 9.88 -25.11 -3.89
C CYS A 102 9.09 -24.20 -4.85
N ALA A 103 8.17 -24.76 -5.62
CA ALA A 103 7.30 -23.95 -6.49
C ALA A 103 6.42 -23.00 -5.66
N ILE A 104 5.91 -23.47 -4.52
CA ILE A 104 5.13 -22.65 -3.58
C ILE A 104 6.01 -21.56 -2.96
N GLY A 105 7.24 -21.89 -2.55
CA GLY A 105 8.19 -20.92 -1.98
C GLY A 105 8.59 -19.80 -2.95
N ASP A 106 8.84 -20.14 -4.22
CA ASP A 106 9.16 -19.15 -5.27
C ASP A 106 7.95 -18.24 -5.58
N TYR A 107 6.76 -18.83 -5.65
CA TYR A 107 5.50 -18.08 -5.77
C TYR A 107 5.30 -17.11 -4.60
N LEU A 108 5.43 -17.60 -3.36
CA LEU A 108 5.28 -16.79 -2.15
C LEU A 108 6.27 -15.62 -2.13
N THR A 109 7.56 -15.90 -2.38
CA THR A 109 8.61 -14.89 -2.40
C THR A 109 8.32 -13.80 -3.44
N THR A 110 7.92 -14.21 -4.65
CA THR A 110 7.59 -13.27 -5.73
C THR A 110 6.37 -12.43 -5.38
N MET A 111 5.30 -13.05 -4.85
CA MET A 111 4.07 -12.34 -4.49
C MET A 111 4.28 -11.37 -3.33
N ILE A 112 5.05 -11.75 -2.31
CA ILE A 112 5.41 -10.86 -1.19
C ILE A 112 6.12 -9.61 -1.71
N VAL A 113 7.09 -9.77 -2.63
CA VAL A 113 7.77 -8.61 -3.21
C VAL A 113 6.81 -7.77 -4.05
N ILE A 114 5.92 -8.37 -4.85
CA ILE A 114 4.90 -7.60 -5.59
C ILE A 114 4.01 -6.79 -4.62
N CYS A 115 3.52 -7.42 -3.55
CA CYS A 115 2.66 -6.79 -2.57
C CYS A 115 3.35 -5.71 -1.72
N THR A 116 4.67 -5.75 -1.58
CA THR A 116 5.43 -4.69 -0.89
C THR A 116 5.78 -3.51 -1.79
N VAL A 117 6.04 -3.73 -3.09
CA VAL A 117 6.35 -2.65 -4.04
C VAL A 117 5.14 -1.77 -4.38
N ILE A 118 3.96 -2.37 -4.56
CA ILE A 118 2.74 -1.63 -4.93
C ILE A 118 2.39 -0.49 -3.95
N PRO A 119 2.32 -0.69 -2.62
CA PRO A 119 1.92 0.35 -1.67
C PRO A 119 2.97 1.46 -1.59
N ASP A 120 4.25 1.13 -1.71
CA ASP A 120 5.35 2.10 -1.76
C ASP A 120 5.23 3.04 -2.97
N LEU A 121 4.88 2.50 -4.14
CA LEU A 121 4.59 3.31 -5.33
C LEU A 121 3.29 4.11 -5.20
N LEU A 122 2.24 3.53 -4.61
CA LEU A 122 0.98 4.24 -4.34
C LEU A 122 1.20 5.41 -3.36
N LEU A 123 2.13 5.29 -2.41
CA LEU A 123 2.51 6.37 -1.50
C LEU A 123 3.18 7.53 -2.26
N VAL A 124 4.08 7.24 -3.20
CA VAL A 124 4.70 8.27 -4.07
C VAL A 124 3.64 8.99 -4.90
N ILE A 125 2.68 8.24 -5.46
CA ILE A 125 1.55 8.83 -6.20
C ILE A 125 0.72 9.72 -5.27
N LEU A 126 0.40 9.25 -4.06
CA LEU A 126 -0.37 10.02 -3.09
C LEU A 126 0.35 11.32 -2.69
N ALA A 127 1.66 11.26 -2.44
CA ALA A 127 2.50 12.42 -2.18
C ALA A 127 2.50 13.40 -3.36
N SER A 128 2.56 12.88 -4.60
CA SER A 128 2.51 13.70 -5.82
C SER A 128 1.16 14.38 -5.99
N VAL A 129 0.06 13.69 -5.69
CA VAL A 129 -1.30 14.27 -5.68
C VAL A 129 -1.42 15.37 -4.63
N PHE A 130 -0.84 15.16 -3.45
CA PHE A 130 -0.80 16.19 -2.40
C PHE A 130 -0.01 17.43 -2.85
N LEU A 131 1.18 17.26 -3.43
CA LEU A 131 1.96 18.36 -3.98
C LEU A 131 1.18 19.13 -5.07
N ALA A 132 0.51 18.42 -5.99
CA ALA A 132 -0.31 19.04 -7.02
C ALA A 132 -1.46 19.90 -6.43
N GLN A 133 -2.08 19.43 -5.34
CA GLN A 133 -3.10 20.19 -4.61
C GLN A 133 -2.53 21.46 -3.96
N VAL A 134 -1.35 21.38 -3.35
CA VAL A 134 -0.66 22.53 -2.74
C VAL A 134 -0.31 23.59 -3.78
N LEU A 135 0.04 23.19 -5.00
CA LEU A 135 0.38 24.09 -6.10
C LEU A 135 -0.84 24.63 -6.86
N ASP A 136 -2.07 24.40 -6.37
CA ASP A 136 -3.33 24.75 -7.04
C ASP A 136 -3.36 24.26 -8.52
N PHE A 137 -2.72 23.10 -8.80
CA PHE A 137 -2.66 22.56 -10.15
C PHE A 137 -3.99 21.90 -10.52
N ASP A 138 -4.75 22.56 -11.38
CA ASP A 138 -5.98 22.01 -11.95
C ASP A 138 -5.74 21.40 -13.36
N PRO A 139 -5.58 20.07 -13.49
CA PRO A 139 -5.40 19.43 -14.78
C PRO A 139 -6.66 19.53 -15.65
N ALA A 140 -7.85 19.75 -15.08
CA ALA A 140 -9.09 19.88 -15.84
C ALA A 140 -9.14 21.15 -16.68
N SER A 141 -8.43 22.20 -16.25
CA SER A 141 -8.29 23.45 -17.00
C SER A 141 -7.52 23.30 -18.32
N LYS A 142 -6.62 22.30 -18.42
CA LYS A 142 -5.69 22.14 -19.55
C LYS A 142 -5.92 20.90 -20.40
N LEU A 143 -6.52 19.84 -19.85
CA LEU A 143 -6.65 18.54 -20.51
C LEU A 143 -8.11 18.21 -20.84
N ARG A 144 -8.32 17.57 -22.00
CA ARG A 144 -9.67 17.08 -22.36
C ARG A 144 -10.13 15.99 -21.38
N PRO A 145 -11.44 15.88 -21.08
CA PRO A 145 -11.97 14.91 -20.11
C PRO A 145 -11.58 13.45 -20.37
N ARG A 146 -11.42 13.06 -21.65
CA ARG A 146 -10.96 11.70 -22.01
C ARG A 146 -9.54 11.41 -21.56
N TYR A 147 -8.62 12.37 -21.75
CA TYR A 147 -7.22 12.21 -21.35
C TYR A 147 -7.07 12.19 -19.82
N LEU A 148 -7.89 12.96 -19.10
CA LEU A 148 -7.95 12.89 -17.64
C LEU A 148 -8.36 11.49 -17.16
N ARG A 149 -9.39 10.90 -17.76
CA ARG A 149 -9.83 9.55 -17.41
C ARG A 149 -8.75 8.50 -17.68
N ILE A 150 -8.07 8.58 -18.82
CA ILE A 150 -6.97 7.66 -19.17
C ILE A 150 -5.80 7.84 -18.21
N GLY A 151 -5.38 9.07 -17.94
CA GLY A 151 -4.29 9.35 -17.00
C GLY A 151 -4.61 8.86 -15.59
N HIS A 152 -5.87 9.02 -15.17
CA HIS A 152 -6.35 8.54 -13.89
C HIS A 152 -6.28 7.01 -13.75
N ILE A 153 -6.75 6.29 -14.77
CA ILE A 153 -6.62 4.82 -14.83
C ILE A 153 -5.14 4.43 -14.87
N GLY A 154 -4.33 5.12 -15.66
CA GLY A 154 -2.89 4.88 -15.77
C GLY A 154 -2.16 5.04 -14.44
N ILE A 155 -2.45 6.09 -13.68
CA ILE A 155 -1.88 6.32 -12.35
C ILE A 155 -2.22 5.17 -11.40
N LEU A 156 -3.46 4.68 -11.40
CA LEU A 156 -3.87 3.58 -10.52
C LEU A 156 -3.35 2.21 -10.99
N ALA A 157 -3.26 1.97 -12.30
CA ALA A 157 -2.82 0.69 -12.85
C ALA A 157 -1.29 0.55 -12.90
N PHE A 158 -0.55 1.67 -12.99
CA PHE A 158 0.90 1.66 -13.14
C PHE A 158 1.63 0.88 -12.04
N PRO A 159 1.37 1.07 -10.73
CA PRO A 159 2.03 0.30 -9.68
C PRO A 159 1.87 -1.21 -9.84
N TRP A 160 0.67 -1.66 -10.23
CA TRP A 160 0.35 -3.08 -10.41
C TRP A 160 1.10 -3.68 -11.61
N VAL A 161 1.05 -2.99 -12.75
CA VAL A 161 1.74 -3.44 -13.96
C VAL A 161 3.26 -3.41 -13.76
N PHE A 162 3.77 -2.35 -13.14
CA PHE A 162 5.19 -2.21 -12.83
C PHE A 162 5.67 -3.35 -11.91
N ALA A 163 5.02 -3.57 -10.77
CA ALA A 163 5.40 -4.63 -9.84
C ALA A 163 5.25 -6.03 -10.48
N GLY A 164 4.13 -6.28 -11.17
CA GLY A 164 3.86 -7.58 -11.81
C GLY A 164 4.84 -7.93 -12.93
N VAL A 165 5.46 -6.95 -13.59
CA VAL A 165 6.46 -7.17 -14.64
C VAL A 165 7.88 -7.16 -14.07
N ILE A 166 8.23 -6.17 -13.26
CA ILE A 166 9.61 -5.95 -12.83
C ILE A 166 10.06 -6.93 -11.75
N THR A 167 9.17 -7.30 -10.81
CA THR A 167 9.51 -8.25 -9.75
C THR A 167 9.94 -9.62 -10.27
N PRO A 168 9.17 -10.32 -11.14
CA PRO A 168 9.61 -11.62 -11.67
C PRO A 168 10.86 -11.50 -12.55
N LEU A 169 11.07 -10.37 -13.24
CA LEU A 169 12.28 -10.15 -14.04
C LEU A 169 13.53 -9.95 -13.18
N THR A 170 13.39 -9.37 -11.98
CA THR A 170 14.53 -9.11 -11.08
C THR A 170 14.83 -10.30 -10.16
N LEU A 171 13.83 -11.10 -9.83
CA LEU A 171 13.95 -12.26 -8.93
C LEU A 171 14.25 -13.60 -9.62
N VAL A 172 14.69 -13.60 -10.88
CA VAL A 172 15.02 -14.84 -11.62
C VAL A 172 15.99 -15.71 -10.80
N GLY A 173 15.49 -16.86 -10.35
CA GLY A 173 16.23 -17.81 -9.54
C GLY A 173 17.33 -18.53 -10.33
N ILE A 174 18.29 -19.07 -9.59
CA ILE A 174 19.38 -19.88 -10.17
C ILE A 174 19.09 -21.34 -9.83
N SER A 175 19.12 -22.23 -10.84
CA SER A 175 19.05 -23.68 -10.60
C SER A 175 20.40 -24.17 -10.10
N HIS A 176 20.40 -24.88 -8.97
CA HIS A 176 21.61 -25.52 -8.45
C HIS A 176 21.61 -27.01 -8.80
N LYS A 177 22.74 -27.53 -9.32
CA LYS A 177 22.85 -28.95 -9.68
C LYS A 177 22.53 -29.83 -8.46
N GLY A 178 21.57 -30.74 -8.61
CA GLY A 178 21.12 -31.64 -7.53
C GLY A 178 19.94 -31.12 -6.71
N PHE A 179 19.52 -29.86 -6.91
CA PHE A 179 18.28 -29.31 -6.33
C PHE A 179 17.29 -28.99 -7.45
N PRO A 180 16.07 -29.56 -7.44
CA PRO A 180 15.07 -29.27 -8.46
C PRO A 180 14.48 -27.86 -8.35
N CYS A 181 14.96 -27.05 -7.42
CA CYS A 181 14.40 -25.78 -7.02
C CYS A 181 15.26 -24.63 -7.56
N LEU A 182 14.59 -23.62 -8.13
CA LEU A 182 15.20 -22.32 -8.36
C LEU A 182 15.33 -21.62 -7.01
N TYR A 183 16.56 -21.28 -6.63
CA TYR A 183 16.80 -20.53 -5.41
C TYR A 183 16.97 -19.06 -5.76
N VAL A 184 16.10 -18.21 -5.23
CA VAL A 184 16.32 -16.77 -5.26
C VAL A 184 17.52 -16.47 -4.38
N ASN A 185 18.54 -15.85 -4.94
CA ASN A 185 19.71 -15.46 -4.15
C ASN A 185 19.28 -14.40 -3.12
N TRP A 186 19.32 -14.74 -1.82
CA TRP A 186 18.93 -13.83 -0.72
C TRP A 186 19.55 -12.44 -0.85
N ARG A 187 20.81 -12.34 -1.30
CA ARG A 187 21.46 -11.03 -1.50
C ARG A 187 20.76 -10.21 -2.58
N ARG A 188 20.32 -10.85 -3.67
CA ARG A 188 19.54 -10.17 -4.72
C ARG A 188 18.17 -9.78 -4.20
N TYR A 189 17.49 -10.69 -3.50
CA TYR A 189 16.21 -10.41 -2.85
C TYR A 189 16.29 -9.15 -1.96
N TYR A 190 17.26 -9.10 -1.03
CA TYR A 190 17.43 -7.96 -0.14
C TYR A 190 17.77 -6.66 -0.87
N ILE A 191 18.61 -6.71 -1.91
CA ILE A 191 18.93 -5.51 -2.70
C ILE A 191 17.67 -5.02 -3.43
N VAL A 192 16.91 -5.92 -4.04
CA VAL A 192 15.69 -5.60 -4.78
C VAL A 192 14.64 -4.99 -3.86
N GLU A 193 14.38 -5.64 -2.72
CA GLU A 193 13.48 -5.15 -1.68
C GLU A 193 13.93 -3.78 -1.13
N ALA A 194 15.20 -3.64 -0.77
CA ALA A 194 15.72 -2.37 -0.27
C ALA A 194 15.61 -1.25 -1.31
N VAL A 195 15.89 -1.52 -2.59
CA VAL A 195 15.74 -0.52 -3.65
C VAL A 195 14.27 -0.15 -3.83
N PHE A 196 13.37 -1.13 -3.88
CA PHE A 196 11.96 -0.85 -4.11
C PHE A 196 11.22 -0.25 -2.91
N THR A 197 11.75 -0.35 -1.69
CA THR A 197 11.15 0.29 -0.52
C THR A 197 11.84 1.60 -0.17
N VAL A 198 13.18 1.63 -0.08
CA VAL A 198 13.90 2.84 0.33
C VAL A 198 13.76 3.95 -0.71
N PHE A 199 13.85 3.64 -2.00
CA PHE A 199 13.79 4.68 -3.03
C PHE A 199 12.43 5.39 -3.08
N PRO A 200 11.26 4.69 -3.15
CA PRO A 200 9.97 5.36 -3.10
C PRO A 200 9.72 6.13 -1.80
N LEU A 201 10.16 5.60 -0.65
CA LEU A 201 10.02 6.31 0.63
C LEU A 201 10.84 7.61 0.66
N CYS A 202 12.09 7.58 0.18
CA CYS A 202 12.91 8.79 0.05
C CYS A 202 12.27 9.79 -0.93
N LEU A 203 11.78 9.31 -2.07
CA LEU A 203 11.13 10.15 -3.07
C LEU A 203 9.85 10.80 -2.52
N ALA A 204 8.98 10.02 -1.87
CA ALA A 204 7.77 10.52 -1.21
C ALA A 204 8.10 11.56 -0.14
N SER A 205 9.14 11.33 0.66
CA SER A 205 9.60 12.26 1.70
C SER A 205 10.07 13.58 1.11
N VAL A 206 10.84 13.55 0.01
CA VAL A 206 11.29 14.76 -0.70
C VAL A 206 10.10 15.53 -1.29
N ILE A 207 9.13 14.83 -1.90
CA ILE A 207 7.92 15.44 -2.46
C ILE A 207 7.11 16.12 -1.36
N ILE A 208 6.83 15.43 -0.26
CA ILE A 208 6.10 16.00 0.88
C ILE A 208 6.86 17.19 1.47
N GLY A 209 8.17 17.07 1.65
CA GLY A 209 9.02 18.16 2.14
C GLY A 209 8.94 19.40 1.25
N SER A 210 8.97 19.21 -0.08
CA SER A 210 8.82 20.31 -1.04
C SER A 210 7.44 20.98 -0.99
N ALA A 211 6.38 20.19 -0.82
CA ALA A 211 5.01 20.70 -0.69
C ALA A 211 4.86 21.54 0.59
N LEU A 212 5.37 21.05 1.72
CA LEU A 212 5.34 21.77 2.99
C LEU A 212 6.17 23.06 2.93
N PHE A 213 7.35 23.02 2.32
CA PHE A 213 8.17 24.21 2.12
C PHE A 213 7.46 25.26 1.25
N GLY A 214 6.80 24.83 0.18
CA GLY A 214 5.97 25.72 -0.66
C GLY A 214 4.82 26.36 0.12
N LEU A 215 4.14 25.61 0.99
CA LEU A 215 3.09 26.16 1.86
C LEU A 215 3.63 27.22 2.83
N VAL A 216 4.78 26.96 3.45
CA VAL A 216 5.41 27.90 4.41
C VAL A 216 5.82 29.20 3.71
N LEU A 217 6.43 29.12 2.53
CA LEU A 217 6.80 30.30 1.75
C LEU A 217 5.57 31.05 1.21
N GLY A 218 4.55 30.33 0.76
CA GLY A 218 3.29 30.90 0.26
C GLY A 218 2.49 31.63 1.35
N ALA A 219 2.50 31.10 2.58
CA ALA A 219 1.86 31.73 3.74
C ALA A 219 2.56 33.04 4.18
N GLY A 220 3.84 33.21 3.85
CA GLY A 220 4.59 34.44 4.14
C GLY A 220 4.37 35.59 3.14
N GLY A 221 3.73 35.34 1.98
CA GLY A 221 3.69 36.30 0.87
C GLY A 221 2.32 36.71 0.33
N PHE A 222 1.23 36.01 0.69
CA PHE A 222 -0.10 36.31 0.18
C PHE A 222 -1.13 36.47 1.31
N SER A 223 -1.23 37.69 1.84
CA SER A 223 -2.54 38.21 2.27
C SER A 223 -3.46 38.21 1.05
N ARG A 224 -4.08 37.07 0.75
CA ARG A 224 -5.25 37.03 -0.14
C ARG A 224 -6.25 37.98 0.49
N CYS A 225 -6.49 39.13 -0.15
CA CYS A 225 -7.65 39.96 0.12
C CYS A 225 -8.88 39.06 -0.07
N VAL A 226 -9.32 38.44 1.01
CA VAL A 226 -10.65 37.84 1.09
C VAL A 226 -11.59 39.03 0.90
N PRO A 227 -12.31 39.15 -0.23
CA PRO A 227 -13.31 40.19 -0.35
C PRO A 227 -14.26 40.01 0.84
N PRO A 228 -14.54 41.07 1.61
CA PRO A 228 -15.40 40.96 2.78
C PRO A 228 -16.71 40.29 2.37
N PRO A 229 -17.27 39.40 3.20
CA PRO A 229 -18.55 38.78 2.91
C PRO A 229 -19.53 39.90 2.60
N ARG A 230 -20.13 39.88 1.40
CA ARG A 230 -21.28 40.73 1.08
C ARG A 230 -22.36 40.37 2.08
N VAL A 231 -22.43 41.12 3.18
CA VAL A 231 -23.58 41.16 4.06
C VAL A 231 -24.73 41.63 3.18
N SER A 232 -25.59 40.70 2.80
CA SER A 232 -26.86 40.99 2.15
C SER A 232 -27.74 41.72 3.16
N LEU A 233 -27.56 43.04 3.24
CA LEU A 233 -28.53 43.94 3.83
C LEU A 233 -29.82 43.86 3.01
N PRO A 234 -30.97 43.59 3.65
CA PRO A 234 -32.26 43.73 3.00
C PRO A 234 -32.62 45.21 3.03
N HIS A 235 -32.54 45.90 1.89
CA HIS A 235 -33.66 46.69 1.37
C HIS A 235 -33.26 47.64 0.25
N ARG A 236 -34.27 47.83 -0.62
CA ARG A 236 -34.54 49.02 -1.44
C ARG A 236 -33.73 49.17 -2.72
N HIS A 237 -34.48 48.97 -3.82
CA HIS A 237 -34.49 49.80 -5.02
C HIS A 237 -33.18 50.54 -5.30
N GLN A 238 -32.39 50.00 -6.21
CA GLN A 238 -31.83 50.82 -7.26
C GLN A 238 -31.74 50.03 -8.56
N SER A 239 -32.51 50.56 -9.49
CA SER A 239 -32.67 50.24 -10.90
C SER A 239 -31.37 50.41 -11.70
N ALA A 240 -31.35 49.69 -12.83
CA ALA A 240 -30.60 49.99 -14.04
C ALA A 240 -29.10 49.67 -14.05
N CYS A 241 -28.79 48.42 -14.41
CA CYS A 241 -27.94 48.16 -15.58
C CYS A 241 -28.42 46.86 -16.23
N GLN A 242 -29.25 47.02 -17.27
CA GLN A 242 -29.51 45.97 -18.24
C GLN A 242 -28.25 45.79 -19.09
N GLY A 243 -27.72 44.57 -19.08
CA GLY A 243 -26.75 44.06 -20.04
C GLY A 243 -27.19 42.64 -20.39
N LEU A 244 -27.63 42.47 -21.62
CA LEU A 244 -28.31 41.33 -22.22
C LEU A 244 -27.54 39.99 -22.11
N GLU A 245 -28.36 38.95 -21.98
CA GLU A 245 -28.33 37.69 -22.75
C GLU A 245 -27.85 36.36 -22.15
N THR A 246 -28.82 35.43 -22.24
CA THR A 246 -28.76 33.97 -22.36
C THR A 246 -28.52 33.15 -21.10
N VAL A 247 -29.63 33.00 -20.38
CA VAL A 247 -30.01 31.79 -19.64
C VAL A 247 -30.01 30.61 -20.62
N GLU A 248 -29.01 29.73 -20.51
CA GLU A 248 -29.11 28.37 -21.02
C GLU A 248 -29.10 27.39 -19.83
N THR A 249 -30.26 26.79 -19.62
CA THR A 249 -30.52 25.71 -18.68
C THR A 249 -29.70 24.47 -19.03
N GLY A 250 -28.49 24.36 -18.47
CA GLY A 250 -27.63 23.18 -18.57
C GLY A 250 -27.63 22.38 -17.27
N ARG A 251 -28.63 21.51 -17.12
CA ARG A 251 -28.72 20.50 -16.05
C ARG A 251 -27.63 19.44 -16.25
N THR A 252 -26.39 19.70 -15.86
CA THR A 252 -25.37 18.64 -15.75
C THR A 252 -25.34 18.08 -14.34
N SER A 253 -26.17 17.07 -14.15
CA SER A 253 -25.93 15.98 -13.20
C SER A 253 -24.56 15.37 -13.49
N PHE A 254 -23.51 15.89 -12.86
CA PHE A 254 -22.26 15.15 -12.70
C PHE A 254 -22.46 14.17 -11.55
N ARG A 255 -23.01 12.99 -11.88
CA ARG A 255 -22.76 11.77 -11.13
C ARG A 255 -21.31 11.35 -11.42
N TYR A 256 -20.49 11.33 -10.37
CA TYR A 256 -19.39 10.38 -10.22
C TYR A 256 -19.62 9.63 -8.94
#